data_AF-I3IQB8-F1
#
_entry.id   AF-I3IQB8-F1
#
_cell.length_a   1.000
_cell.length_b   1.000
_cell.length_c   1.000
_cell.angle_alpha   90.00
_cell.angle_beta   90.00
_cell.angle_gamma   90.00
#
_symmetry.space_group_name_H-M   'P 1'
#
loop_
_entity.id
_entity.type
_entity.pdbx_description
1 polymer ?
#
loop_
_entity_poly.entity_id
_entity_poly.type
_entity_poly.pdbx_seq_one_letter_code
_entity_poly.pdbx_strand_id
1 'polypeptide(L)'
;MSLQRFIFFVLSVLFFIGSSMWIKDEFNPNWKKYQKEYYEEQALKVEKEFLAASSVKEKELLGKRLTAMRYPLYEIKQILLKGDYSWEKKQNGIKVDRCMTCHIDEDKLKAKHSHTKELPFDVYGCTVCHGGNGRALSEESAHEGMYYHKRQMEQKLVVAEAMFDFWEELATLTPEETDPNERVEMGNFKKYSITGDKAIYVGSQKCLKCHTGLTSPHVERWMRIKFKTFDRVKEAPDYIAGNDAYRKTCLKCHTTGYDESTGKYSEEGVTCEACHGAGEVFSYFMDIGKAPEGQKIAKVGTYGTAFNICGPCHHTRNHEMRLKFFQEKNSPDEWFFPEHTRPYKTGLMEKKEASGPEPLPKIF
;
A
#
# COMPACT_ATOMS: atom_id res chain seq x y z
N MET A 1 57.67 -25.97 34.04
CA MET A 1 57.49 -25.43 32.67
C MET A 1 58.05 -24.02 32.64
N SER A 2 58.67 -23.58 31.53
CA SER A 2 59.03 -22.15 31.41
C SER A 2 57.75 -21.31 31.32
N LEU A 3 57.80 -20.07 31.79
CA LEU A 3 56.68 -19.12 31.75
C LEU A 3 56.07 -19.02 30.34
N GLN A 4 56.91 -19.02 29.30
CA GLN A 4 56.50 -19.02 27.89
C GLN A 4 55.67 -20.27 27.52
N ARG A 5 56.07 -21.47 27.96
CA ARG A 5 55.31 -22.70 27.69
C ARG A 5 53.98 -22.72 28.43
N PHE A 6 53.91 -22.14 29.63
CA PHE A 6 52.65 -22.01 30.39
C PHE A 6 51.69 -21.02 29.71
N ILE A 7 52.18 -19.85 29.30
CA ILE A 7 51.38 -18.86 28.56
C ILE A 7 50.85 -19.45 27.25
N PHE A 8 51.70 -20.14 26.48
CA PHE A 8 51.28 -20.80 25.25
C PHE A 8 50.19 -21.86 25.48
N PHE A 9 50.32 -22.66 26.54
CA PHE A 9 49.30 -23.64 26.91
C PHE A 9 47.98 -22.98 27.27
N VAL A 10 47.98 -21.93 28.09
CA VAL A 10 46.77 -21.18 28.47
C VAL A 10 46.10 -20.57 27.24
N LEU A 11 46.86 -19.92 26.35
CA LEU A 11 46.31 -19.33 25.12
C LEU A 11 45.74 -20.38 24.18
N SER A 12 46.38 -21.55 24.08
CA SER A 12 45.90 -22.67 23.27
C SER A 12 44.60 -23.24 23.84
N VAL A 13 44.49 -23.41 25.16
CA VAL A 13 43.25 -23.86 25.81
C VAL A 13 42.13 -22.84 25.59
N LEU A 14 42.40 -21.54 25.76
CA LEU A 14 41.42 -20.48 25.49
C LEU A 14 40.99 -20.48 24.03
N PHE A 15 41.91 -20.70 23.09
CA PHE A 15 41.58 -20.84 21.67
C PHE A 15 40.66 -22.04 21.42
N PHE A 16 40.98 -23.23 21.93
CA PHE A 16 40.12 -24.40 21.77
C PHE A 16 38.74 -24.22 22.40
N ILE A 17 38.65 -23.60 23.57
CA ILE A 17 37.37 -23.26 24.21
C ILE A 17 36.58 -22.30 23.32
N GLY A 18 37.21 -21.22 22.86
CA GLY A 18 36.59 -20.24 21.97
C GLY A 18 36.11 -20.86 20.65
N SER A 19 36.93 -21.69 20.01
CA SER A 19 36.55 -22.43 18.80
C SER A 19 35.41 -23.41 19.05
N SER A 20 35.41 -24.13 20.19
CA SER A 20 34.33 -25.07 20.54
C SER A 20 33.01 -24.33 20.78
N MET A 21 33.05 -23.17 21.43
CA MET A 21 31.88 -22.32 21.62
C MET A 21 31.35 -21.82 20.27
N TRP A 22 32.23 -21.29 19.41
CA TRP A 22 31.86 -20.83 18.07
C TRP A 22 31.26 -21.93 17.20
N ILE A 23 31.86 -23.13 17.20
CA ILE A 23 31.33 -24.30 16.50
C ILE A 23 29.94 -24.66 17.03
N LYS A 24 29.74 -24.66 18.34
CA LYS A 24 28.42 -24.95 18.94
C LYS A 24 27.35 -23.96 18.47
N ASP A 25 27.68 -22.68 18.44
CA ASP A 25 26.76 -21.63 18.00
C ASP A 25 26.45 -21.74 16.49
N GLU A 26 27.42 -22.16 15.68
CA GLU A 26 27.22 -22.41 14.24
C GLU A 26 26.32 -23.62 13.98
N PHE A 27 26.47 -24.71 14.74
CA PHE A 27 25.63 -25.90 14.58
C PHE A 27 24.23 -25.73 15.16
N ASN A 28 24.08 -24.93 16.22
CA ASN A 28 22.80 -24.68 16.88
C ASN A 28 22.52 -23.18 17.06
N PRO A 29 22.33 -22.44 15.96
CA PRO A 29 22.11 -21.01 16.02
C PRO A 29 20.77 -20.69 16.68
N ASN A 30 20.71 -19.56 17.38
CA ASN A 30 19.57 -19.14 18.20
C ASN A 30 18.23 -19.14 17.46
N TRP A 31 18.23 -18.81 16.16
CA TRP A 31 17.00 -18.77 15.37
C TRP A 31 16.32 -20.15 15.21
N LYS A 32 17.08 -21.26 15.29
CA LYS A 32 16.51 -22.62 15.17
C LYS A 32 15.52 -22.92 16.28
N LYS A 33 15.66 -22.28 17.46
CA LYS A 33 14.73 -22.50 18.58
C LYS A 33 13.30 -22.11 18.19
N TYR A 34 13.12 -20.98 17.49
CA TYR A 34 11.78 -20.49 17.13
C TYR A 34 11.10 -21.40 16.10
N GLN A 35 11.87 -21.92 15.13
CA GLN A 35 11.32 -22.88 14.17
C GLN A 35 10.99 -24.22 14.84
N LYS A 36 11.84 -24.70 15.74
CA LYS A 36 11.58 -25.92 16.51
C LYS A 36 10.27 -25.81 17.31
N GLU A 37 10.12 -24.72 18.07
CA GLU A 37 8.91 -24.44 18.84
C GLU A 37 7.66 -24.38 17.94
N TYR A 38 7.75 -23.72 16.78
CA TYR A 38 6.67 -23.65 15.81
C TYR A 38 6.28 -25.04 15.27
N TYR A 39 7.24 -25.82 14.78
CA TYR A 39 6.96 -27.12 14.20
C TYR A 39 6.44 -28.13 15.22
N GLU A 40 6.91 -28.07 16.47
CA GLU A 40 6.35 -28.85 17.58
C GLU A 40 4.89 -28.47 17.85
N GLU A 41 4.56 -27.17 17.89
CA GLU A 41 3.16 -26.70 18.04
C GLU A 41 2.27 -27.19 16.88
N GLN A 42 2.76 -27.10 15.64
CA GLN A 42 2.02 -27.54 14.45
C GLN A 42 1.87 -29.06 14.38
N ALA A 43 2.89 -29.83 14.77
CA ALA A 43 2.82 -31.28 14.84
C ALA A 43 1.73 -31.73 15.81
N LEU A 44 1.61 -31.08 16.98
CA LEU A 44 0.55 -31.38 17.96
C LEU A 44 -0.85 -31.07 17.41
N LYS A 45 -1.02 -30.00 16.64
CA LYS A 45 -2.31 -29.66 15.99
C LYS A 45 -2.68 -30.70 14.94
N VAL A 46 -1.76 -31.03 14.04
CA VAL A 46 -1.99 -32.00 12.97
C VAL A 46 -2.18 -33.41 13.54
N GLU A 47 -1.53 -33.77 14.64
CA GLU A 47 -1.74 -35.06 15.32
C GLU A 47 -3.17 -35.18 15.86
N LYS A 48 -3.72 -34.12 16.46
CA LYS A 48 -5.13 -34.10 16.89
C LYS A 48 -6.08 -34.25 15.70
N GLU A 49 -5.82 -33.55 14.60
CA GLU A 49 -6.62 -33.68 13.36
C GLU A 49 -6.53 -35.10 12.79
N PHE A 50 -5.34 -35.71 12.77
CA PHE A 50 -5.12 -37.07 12.29
C PHE A 50 -5.90 -38.11 13.10
N LEU A 51 -5.93 -37.95 14.43
CA LEU A 51 -6.69 -38.84 15.33
C LEU A 51 -8.21 -38.67 15.15
N ALA A 52 -8.67 -37.45 14.86
CA ALA A 52 -10.08 -37.13 14.65
C ALA A 52 -10.59 -37.49 13.23
N ALA A 53 -9.69 -37.59 12.25
CA ALA A 53 -10.05 -37.90 10.86
C ALA A 53 -10.73 -39.27 10.76
N SER A 54 -11.79 -39.32 9.95
CA SER A 54 -12.59 -40.54 9.76
C SER A 54 -12.29 -41.21 8.40
N SER A 55 -11.85 -40.42 7.43
CA SER A 55 -11.56 -40.87 6.06
C SER A 55 -10.13 -41.40 5.93
N VAL A 56 -9.96 -42.53 5.24
CA VAL A 56 -8.64 -43.12 4.94
C VAL A 56 -7.76 -42.15 4.15
N LYS A 57 -8.35 -41.44 3.17
CA LYS A 57 -7.65 -40.46 2.33
C LYS A 57 -7.20 -39.24 3.15
N GLU A 58 -8.03 -38.81 4.09
CA GLU A 58 -7.73 -37.71 4.99
C GLU A 58 -6.62 -38.07 5.98
N LYS A 59 -6.67 -39.27 6.57
CA LYS A 59 -5.58 -39.80 7.39
C LYS A 59 -4.27 -39.91 6.63
N GLU A 60 -4.28 -40.39 5.39
CA GLU A 60 -3.05 -40.45 4.59
C GLU A 60 -2.42 -39.07 4.37
N LEU A 61 -3.24 -38.06 4.04
CA LEU A 61 -2.78 -36.68 3.85
C LEU A 61 -2.24 -36.08 5.15
N LEU A 62 -2.98 -36.22 6.25
CA LEU A 62 -2.58 -35.73 7.57
C LEU A 62 -1.36 -36.46 8.10
N GLY A 63 -1.18 -37.75 7.80
CA GLY A 63 0.01 -38.53 8.17
C GLY A 63 1.26 -38.04 7.45
N LYS A 64 1.16 -37.72 6.15
CA LYS A 64 2.24 -37.07 5.39
C LYS A 64 2.59 -35.70 5.99
N ARG A 65 1.56 -34.88 6.30
CA ARG A 65 1.74 -33.56 6.94
C ARG A 65 2.38 -33.67 8.32
N LEU A 66 1.94 -34.60 9.16
CA LEU A 66 2.48 -34.84 10.50
C LEU A 66 3.95 -35.25 10.44
N THR A 67 4.32 -36.10 9.49
CA THR A 67 5.72 -36.49 9.27
C THR A 67 6.59 -35.28 8.92
N ALA A 68 6.10 -34.41 8.02
CA ALA A 68 6.81 -33.18 7.66
C ALA A 68 6.96 -32.21 8.85
N MET A 69 5.98 -32.15 9.76
CA MET A 69 6.07 -31.32 10.96
C MET A 69 6.96 -31.92 12.06
N ARG A 70 7.03 -33.26 12.17
CA ARG A 70 7.88 -33.95 13.16
C ARG A 70 9.36 -33.95 12.77
N TYR A 71 9.64 -33.92 11.48
CA TYR A 71 11.01 -33.91 10.94
C TYR A 71 11.19 -32.73 9.97
N PRO A 72 11.08 -31.48 10.47
CA PRO A 72 11.19 -30.31 9.62
C PRO A 72 12.65 -30.08 9.18
N LEU A 73 12.81 -29.49 8.01
CA LEU A 73 14.08 -28.91 7.59
C LEU A 73 14.15 -27.48 8.13
N TYR A 74 15.04 -27.25 9.08
CA TYR A 74 15.31 -25.90 9.59
C TYR A 74 16.13 -25.12 8.57
N GLU A 75 15.65 -23.96 8.17
CA GLU A 75 16.28 -23.16 7.12
C GLU A 75 16.21 -21.67 7.42
N ILE A 76 17.17 -20.92 6.87
CA ILE A 76 17.10 -19.47 6.87
C ILE A 76 16.10 -19.05 5.79
N LYS A 77 14.97 -18.50 6.20
CA LYS A 77 13.99 -17.92 5.29
C LYS A 77 14.44 -16.52 4.90
N GLN A 78 14.77 -16.34 3.63
CA GLN A 78 15.31 -15.10 3.11
C GLN A 78 14.45 -14.58 1.95
N ILE A 79 13.99 -13.35 2.10
CA ILE A 79 13.34 -12.58 1.05
C ILE A 79 14.40 -11.63 0.47
N LEU A 80 14.59 -11.72 -0.85
CA LEU A 80 15.45 -10.84 -1.60
C LEU A 80 14.57 -9.77 -2.22
N LEU A 81 14.50 -8.62 -1.57
CA LEU A 81 13.63 -7.52 -1.96
C LEU A 81 14.15 -6.94 -3.26
N LYS A 82 13.35 -7.12 -4.32
CA LYS A 82 13.68 -6.73 -5.69
C LYS A 82 13.31 -5.26 -5.89
N GLY A 83 14.33 -4.43 -6.14
CA GLY A 83 14.19 -3.00 -6.42
C GLY A 83 14.58 -2.66 -7.86
N ASP A 84 15.04 -1.43 -8.07
CA ASP A 84 15.44 -0.83 -9.36
C ASP A 84 16.02 -1.83 -10.37
N TYR A 85 15.30 -2.09 -11.47
CA TYR A 85 15.75 -2.89 -12.60
C TYR A 85 16.08 -4.36 -12.30
N SER A 86 15.64 -4.88 -11.15
CA SER A 86 15.86 -6.28 -10.76
C SER A 86 14.74 -7.22 -11.24
N TRP A 87 13.53 -6.70 -11.47
CA TRP A 87 12.39 -7.50 -11.95
C TRP A 87 12.55 -7.91 -13.42
N GLU A 88 12.75 -6.95 -14.33
CA GLU A 88 12.99 -7.19 -15.76
C GLU A 88 14.22 -8.07 -16.00
N LYS A 89 15.30 -7.84 -15.25
CA LYS A 89 16.56 -8.60 -15.36
C LYS A 89 16.51 -9.96 -14.67
N LYS A 90 15.41 -10.29 -13.98
CA LYS A 90 15.25 -11.48 -13.13
C LYS A 90 16.40 -11.64 -12.13
N GLN A 91 16.91 -10.52 -11.63
CA GLN A 91 17.97 -10.47 -10.63
C GLN A 91 17.37 -10.35 -9.24
N ASN A 92 18.16 -10.73 -8.24
CA ASN A 92 17.81 -10.46 -6.86
C ASN A 92 18.20 -9.02 -6.53
N GLY A 93 17.36 -8.33 -5.76
CA GLY A 93 17.74 -7.01 -5.26
C GLY A 93 18.78 -7.11 -4.12
N ILE A 94 19.35 -5.96 -3.78
CA ILE A 94 20.43 -5.86 -2.80
C ILE A 94 19.88 -5.97 -1.37
N LYS A 95 18.65 -5.49 -1.13
CA LYS A 95 18.04 -5.51 0.20
C LYS A 95 17.51 -6.91 0.52
N VAL A 96 17.72 -7.31 1.76
CA VAL A 96 17.45 -8.67 2.23
C VAL A 96 16.66 -8.59 3.52
N ASP A 97 15.63 -9.41 3.62
CA ASP A 97 14.82 -9.56 4.82
C ASP A 97 14.77 -11.03 5.25
N ARG A 98 15.20 -11.31 6.49
CA ARG A 98 15.27 -12.64 7.09
C ARG A 98 14.36 -12.76 8.31
N CYS A 99 13.47 -11.80 8.55
CA CYS A 99 12.62 -11.78 9.75
C CYS A 99 11.78 -13.05 9.88
N MET A 100 11.28 -13.60 8.75
CA MET A 100 10.51 -14.85 8.72
C MET A 100 11.33 -16.10 9.10
N THR A 101 12.66 -16.00 9.27
CA THR A 101 13.47 -17.09 9.81
C THR A 101 13.09 -17.39 11.25
N CYS A 102 12.86 -16.35 12.06
CA CYS A 102 12.39 -16.48 13.44
C CYS A 102 10.86 -16.35 13.52
N HIS A 103 10.27 -15.47 12.72
CA HIS A 103 8.82 -15.27 12.62
C HIS A 103 8.21 -16.16 11.54
N ILE A 104 8.33 -17.48 11.72
CA ILE A 104 7.96 -18.47 10.69
C ILE A 104 6.44 -18.68 10.54
N ASP A 105 5.66 -18.27 11.56
CA ASP A 105 4.20 -18.42 11.58
C ASP A 105 3.52 -17.33 10.74
N GLU A 106 3.45 -17.57 9.44
CA GLU A 106 2.88 -16.64 8.46
C GLU A 106 1.38 -16.38 8.70
N ASP A 107 0.64 -17.36 9.22
CA ASP A 107 -0.79 -17.20 9.53
C ASP A 107 -0.97 -16.22 10.71
N LYS A 108 -0.16 -16.35 11.76
CA LYS A 108 -0.12 -15.36 12.86
C LYS A 108 0.28 -13.98 12.34
N LEU A 109 1.24 -13.90 11.42
CA LEU A 109 1.64 -12.61 10.82
C LEU A 109 0.50 -12.00 10.01
N LYS A 110 -0.12 -12.74 9.10
CA LYS A 110 -1.27 -12.28 8.28
C LYS A 110 -2.44 -11.82 9.15
N ALA A 111 -2.73 -12.51 10.26
CA ALA A 111 -3.77 -12.10 11.20
C ALA A 111 -3.49 -10.74 11.86
N LYS A 112 -2.23 -10.33 11.95
CA LYS A 112 -1.81 -9.01 12.48
C LYS A 112 -1.62 -7.95 11.40
N HIS A 113 -1.62 -8.33 10.12
CA HIS A 113 -1.40 -7.45 8.98
C HIS A 113 -2.58 -7.57 8.01
N SER A 114 -3.61 -6.75 8.19
CA SER A 114 -4.83 -6.77 7.36
C SER A 114 -4.62 -6.41 5.89
N HIS A 115 -3.43 -5.95 5.53
CA HIS A 115 -3.10 -5.40 4.21
C HIS A 115 -2.06 -6.22 3.44
N THR A 116 -1.79 -7.46 3.85
CA THR A 116 -0.83 -8.36 3.16
C THR A 116 -1.24 -8.70 1.72
N LYS A 117 -2.48 -8.40 1.33
CA LYS A 117 -2.92 -8.57 -0.05
C LYS A 117 -2.34 -7.47 -0.95
N GLU A 118 -2.32 -6.24 -0.46
CA GLU A 118 -1.78 -5.09 -1.20
C GLU A 118 -0.28 -4.88 -0.97
N LEU A 119 0.22 -5.25 0.22
CA LEU A 119 1.63 -5.18 0.62
C LEU A 119 2.11 -6.57 1.07
N PRO A 120 2.31 -7.53 0.14
CA PRO A 120 2.74 -8.87 0.49
C PRO A 120 4.20 -8.93 0.95
N PHE A 121 4.49 -9.81 1.91
CA PHE A 121 5.79 -9.90 2.57
C PHE A 121 6.92 -10.30 1.61
N ASP A 122 6.65 -11.12 0.61
CA ASP A 122 7.62 -11.58 -0.38
C ASP A 122 8.07 -10.48 -1.36
N VAL A 123 7.34 -9.36 -1.41
CA VAL A 123 7.70 -8.18 -2.21
C VAL A 123 8.33 -7.10 -1.36
N TYR A 124 7.71 -6.76 -0.22
CA TYR A 124 8.10 -5.59 0.58
C TYR A 124 8.89 -5.94 1.85
N GLY A 125 8.84 -7.18 2.31
CA GLY A 125 9.47 -7.58 3.57
C GLY A 125 8.85 -6.92 4.81
N CYS A 126 9.51 -7.08 5.94
CA CYS A 126 9.10 -6.51 7.23
C CYS A 126 9.83 -5.19 7.50
N THR A 127 11.10 -5.10 7.08
CA THR A 127 12.01 -3.99 7.40
C THR A 127 11.61 -2.65 6.76
N VAL A 128 10.78 -2.64 5.71
CA VAL A 128 10.29 -1.40 5.09
C VAL A 128 9.43 -0.58 6.06
N CYS A 129 8.49 -1.23 6.74
CA CYS A 129 7.69 -0.57 7.77
C CYS A 129 8.43 -0.53 9.12
N HIS A 130 8.94 -1.69 9.54
CA HIS A 130 9.47 -1.90 10.89
C HIS A 130 10.91 -1.42 11.09
N GLY A 131 11.69 -1.16 10.04
CA GLY A 131 13.13 -0.90 10.19
C GLY A 131 13.89 -2.15 10.64
N GLY A 132 14.95 -1.97 11.44
CA GLY A 132 15.79 -3.07 11.90
C GLY A 132 16.81 -3.55 10.86
N ASN A 133 17.54 -4.61 11.22
CA ASN A 133 18.55 -5.22 10.34
C ASN A 133 18.03 -6.53 9.72
N GLY A 134 17.45 -6.43 8.52
CA GLY A 134 16.90 -7.58 7.80
C GLY A 134 17.90 -8.68 7.44
N ARG A 135 19.21 -8.44 7.54
CA ARG A 135 20.24 -9.47 7.28
C ARG A 135 20.61 -10.27 8.53
N ALA A 136 20.33 -9.75 9.71
CA ALA A 136 20.72 -10.38 10.96
C ALA A 136 19.91 -11.66 11.22
N LEU A 137 20.53 -12.58 11.96
CA LEU A 137 19.94 -13.85 12.41
C LEU A 137 19.90 -13.96 13.93
N SER A 138 20.49 -13.00 14.64
CA SER A 138 20.37 -12.81 16.08
C SER A 138 19.22 -11.85 16.36
N GLU A 139 18.47 -12.14 17.43
CA GLU A 139 17.34 -11.30 17.87
C GLU A 139 17.79 -9.85 18.14
N GLU A 140 18.88 -9.68 18.88
CA GLU A 140 19.43 -8.37 19.23
C GLU A 140 19.78 -7.53 18.00
N SER A 141 20.58 -8.07 17.08
CA SER A 141 21.02 -7.32 15.91
C SER A 141 19.88 -7.13 14.90
N ALA A 142 18.95 -8.09 14.76
CA ALA A 142 17.79 -7.94 13.88
C ALA A 142 16.87 -6.82 14.34
N HIS A 143 16.67 -6.69 15.65
CA HIS A 143 15.80 -5.68 16.24
C HIS A 143 16.49 -4.34 16.53
N GLU A 144 17.79 -4.21 16.28
CA GLU A 144 18.51 -2.95 16.45
C GLU A 144 17.92 -1.86 15.54
N GLY A 145 17.38 -0.81 16.14
CA GLY A 145 16.71 0.28 15.41
C GLY A 145 15.35 -0.09 14.82
N MET A 146 14.72 -1.18 15.28
CA MET A 146 13.40 -1.62 14.82
C MET A 146 12.26 -0.95 15.62
N TYR A 147 11.14 -0.74 14.94
CA TYR A 147 9.87 -0.29 15.48
C TYR A 147 8.92 -1.49 15.60
N TYR A 148 8.63 -1.94 16.82
CA TYR A 148 7.92 -3.19 17.06
C TYR A 148 6.42 -3.11 16.80
N HIS A 149 5.82 -1.96 17.07
CA HIS A 149 4.37 -1.78 17.03
C HIS A 149 3.96 -0.47 16.37
N LYS A 150 2.68 -0.39 15.97
CA LYS A 150 2.08 0.75 15.25
C LYS A 150 2.50 2.12 15.82
N ARG A 151 2.32 2.32 17.12
CA ARG A 151 2.66 3.59 17.80
C ARG A 151 4.14 3.99 17.69
N GLN A 152 5.05 3.03 17.62
CA GLN A 152 6.47 3.30 17.43
C GLN A 152 6.76 3.67 15.97
N MET A 153 6.15 2.98 15.01
CA MET A 153 6.26 3.33 13.60
C MET A 153 5.72 4.75 13.33
N GLU A 154 4.61 5.14 13.96
CA GLU A 154 4.05 6.49 13.87
C GLU A 154 5.03 7.58 14.37
N GLN A 155 5.92 7.26 15.31
CA GLN A 155 6.94 8.21 15.79
C GLN A 155 7.99 8.56 14.73
N LYS A 156 8.10 7.78 13.64
CA LYS A 156 8.93 8.12 12.47
C LYS A 156 8.45 9.40 11.78
N LEU A 157 7.18 9.78 11.92
CA LEU A 157 6.57 10.95 11.28
C LEU A 157 6.94 12.26 11.98
N VAL A 158 8.23 12.58 11.97
CA VAL A 158 8.77 13.83 12.53
C VAL A 158 8.75 14.96 11.50
N VAL A 159 8.99 14.62 10.24
CA VAL A 159 9.03 15.50 9.05
C VAL A 159 8.44 14.77 7.85
N ALA A 160 8.09 15.51 6.78
CA ALA A 160 7.49 14.93 5.59
C ALA A 160 8.42 13.92 4.88
N GLU A 161 9.73 14.11 4.96
CA GLU A 161 10.73 13.27 4.29
C GLU A 161 10.60 11.79 4.68
N ALA A 162 10.36 11.50 5.95
CA ALA A 162 10.19 10.13 6.42
C ALA A 162 9.02 9.39 5.73
N MET A 163 8.01 10.14 5.25
CA MET A 163 6.93 9.57 4.46
C MET A 163 7.30 9.41 2.99
N PHE A 164 8.07 10.35 2.44
CA PHE A 164 8.56 10.26 1.07
C PHE A 164 9.51 9.09 0.90
N ASP A 165 10.50 8.94 1.80
CA ASP A 165 11.41 7.80 1.82
C ASP A 165 10.66 6.47 1.87
N PHE A 166 9.61 6.40 2.70
CA PHE A 166 8.77 5.22 2.81
C PHE A 166 7.99 4.92 1.52
N TRP A 167 7.33 5.91 0.93
CA TRP A 167 6.58 5.71 -0.31
C TRP A 167 7.48 5.46 -1.52
N GLU A 168 8.67 6.05 -1.54
CA GLU A 168 9.68 5.82 -2.56
C GLU A 168 10.19 4.38 -2.46
N GLU A 169 10.47 3.91 -1.24
CA GLU A 169 10.85 2.51 -1.02
C GLU A 169 9.76 1.54 -1.48
N LEU A 170 8.48 1.83 -1.24
CA LEU A 170 7.38 1.03 -1.80
C LEU A 170 7.37 1.07 -3.34
N ALA A 171 7.55 2.23 -3.95
CA ALA A 171 7.58 2.36 -5.41
C ALA A 171 8.75 1.59 -6.02
N THR A 172 9.95 1.68 -5.45
CA THR A 172 11.14 0.94 -5.89
C THR A 172 10.93 -0.57 -5.80
N LEU A 173 10.29 -1.07 -4.74
CA LEU A 173 10.11 -2.52 -4.54
C LEU A 173 8.95 -3.11 -5.36
N THR A 174 8.06 -2.26 -5.87
CA THR A 174 6.93 -2.71 -6.68
C THR A 174 7.43 -3.32 -7.99
N PRO A 175 6.86 -4.44 -8.44
CA PRO A 175 7.18 -5.01 -9.75
C PRO A 175 7.09 -3.98 -10.87
N GLU A 176 8.07 -4.00 -11.76
CA GLU A 176 8.14 -3.08 -12.88
C GLU A 176 6.92 -3.24 -13.79
N GLU A 177 6.31 -2.12 -14.14
CA GLU A 177 5.19 -2.07 -15.07
C GLU A 177 5.65 -1.52 -16.43
N THR A 178 5.30 -2.27 -17.46
CA THR A 178 5.69 -2.02 -18.85
C THR A 178 4.79 -0.99 -19.52
N ASP A 179 3.53 -0.86 -19.10
CA ASP A 179 2.65 0.23 -19.57
C ASP A 179 3.07 1.54 -18.87
N PRO A 180 3.51 2.57 -19.61
CA PRO A 180 3.86 3.86 -19.04
C PRO A 180 2.71 4.52 -18.25
N ASN A 181 1.46 4.14 -18.50
CA ASN A 181 0.29 4.65 -17.80
C ASN A 181 -0.01 3.92 -16.48
N GLU A 182 0.51 2.71 -16.31
CA GLU A 182 0.33 1.90 -15.11
C GLU A 182 1.58 1.89 -14.21
N ARG A 183 2.66 2.57 -14.64
CA ARG A 183 3.88 2.73 -13.85
C ARG A 183 3.59 3.33 -12.48
N VAL A 184 3.96 2.58 -11.45
CA VAL A 184 3.76 2.99 -10.06
C VAL A 184 4.93 3.87 -9.61
N GLU A 185 4.64 5.14 -9.39
CA GLU A 185 5.53 6.10 -8.72
C GLU A 185 5.19 6.27 -7.23
N MET A 186 6.09 6.91 -6.48
CA MET A 186 5.92 7.25 -5.06
C MET A 186 4.53 7.84 -4.73
N GLY A 187 4.01 8.72 -5.58
CA GLY A 187 2.71 9.36 -5.39
C GLY A 187 1.52 8.40 -5.30
N ASN A 188 1.63 7.19 -5.86
CA ASN A 188 0.60 6.16 -5.78
C ASN A 188 0.43 5.56 -4.38
N PHE A 189 1.45 5.69 -3.53
CA PHE A 189 1.44 5.15 -2.16
C PHE A 189 0.89 6.12 -1.13
N LYS A 190 0.44 7.32 -1.53
CA LYS A 190 -0.21 8.31 -0.65
C LYS A 190 -1.43 7.80 0.12
N LYS A 191 -2.00 6.69 -0.33
CA LYS A 191 -3.09 5.98 0.35
C LYS A 191 -2.65 5.19 1.59
N TYR A 192 -1.35 5.09 1.86
CA TYR A 192 -0.80 4.39 3.02
C TYR A 192 -0.12 5.36 3.99
N SER A 193 -0.31 5.10 5.29
CA SER A 193 0.44 5.72 6.37
C SER A 193 1.80 5.01 6.54
N ILE A 194 2.65 5.55 7.43
CA ILE A 194 4.01 5.05 7.69
C ILE A 194 4.04 3.61 8.25
N THR A 195 2.89 3.10 8.69
CA THR A 195 2.73 1.75 9.23
C THR A 195 2.34 0.74 8.16
N GLY A 196 2.11 1.18 6.92
CA GLY A 196 1.54 0.37 5.84
C GLY A 196 0.01 0.27 5.89
N ASP A 197 -0.64 0.79 6.94
CA ASP A 197 -2.10 0.86 7.01
C ASP A 197 -2.64 1.89 6.00
N LYS A 198 -3.83 1.65 5.47
CA LYS A 198 -4.54 2.66 4.66
C LYS A 198 -4.72 3.95 5.48
N ALA A 199 -4.26 5.06 4.92
CA ALA A 199 -4.36 6.36 5.54
C ALA A 199 -5.83 6.81 5.62
N ILE A 200 -6.16 7.52 6.70
CA ILE A 200 -7.54 7.93 6.99
C ILE A 200 -7.91 9.19 6.20
N TYR A 201 -9.04 9.13 5.51
CA TYR A 201 -9.72 10.30 4.97
C TYR A 201 -10.41 11.05 6.11
N VAL A 202 -9.93 12.25 6.43
CA VAL A 202 -10.39 13.05 7.58
C VAL A 202 -11.62 13.90 7.26
N GLY A 203 -11.97 14.01 5.97
CA GLY A 203 -13.12 14.74 5.47
C GLY A 203 -12.86 16.23 5.27
N SER A 204 -13.54 16.81 4.29
CA SER A 204 -13.36 18.21 3.89
C SER A 204 -13.56 19.22 5.02
N GLN A 205 -14.43 18.92 5.99
CA GLN A 205 -14.71 19.81 7.12
C GLN A 205 -13.47 20.11 7.96
N LYS A 206 -12.54 19.15 8.12
CA LYS A 206 -11.29 19.40 8.84
C LYS A 206 -10.45 20.45 8.11
N CYS A 207 -10.36 20.35 6.79
CA CYS A 207 -9.64 21.29 5.95
C CYS A 207 -10.30 22.69 5.97
N LEU A 208 -11.63 22.73 5.82
CA LEU A 208 -12.40 23.97 5.70
C LEU A 208 -12.33 24.85 6.95
N LYS A 209 -12.17 24.28 8.14
CA LYS A 209 -12.00 25.05 9.39
C LYS A 209 -10.87 26.08 9.32
N CYS A 210 -9.78 25.75 8.63
CA CYS A 210 -8.62 26.64 8.51
C CYS A 210 -8.49 27.26 7.12
N HIS A 211 -8.98 26.58 6.07
CA HIS A 211 -8.82 27.02 4.69
C HIS A 211 -9.92 27.97 4.18
N THR A 212 -11.07 28.05 4.84
CA THR A 212 -12.16 28.96 4.45
C THR A 212 -11.76 30.42 4.70
N GLY A 213 -12.01 31.30 3.73
CA GLY A 213 -11.69 32.72 3.84
C GLY A 213 -10.19 33.06 3.76
N LEU A 214 -9.32 32.07 3.56
CA LEU A 214 -7.93 32.34 3.15
C LEU A 214 -7.93 32.98 1.76
N THR A 215 -6.93 33.82 1.49
CA THR A 215 -6.79 34.65 0.28
C THR A 215 -6.80 33.88 -1.06
N SER A 216 -6.82 32.54 -1.04
CA SER A 216 -6.87 31.71 -2.22
C SER A 216 -8.32 31.43 -2.65
N PRO A 217 -8.76 31.91 -3.83
CA PRO A 217 -10.10 31.63 -4.36
C PRO A 217 -10.32 30.14 -4.68
N HIS A 218 -9.28 29.31 -4.59
CA HIS A 218 -9.32 27.88 -4.84
C HIS A 218 -10.40 27.19 -4.01
N VAL A 219 -10.44 27.41 -2.68
CA VAL A 219 -11.33 26.70 -1.76
C VAL A 219 -12.80 26.96 -2.08
N GLU A 220 -13.17 28.24 -2.14
CA GLU A 220 -14.56 28.64 -2.41
C GLU A 220 -15.02 28.23 -3.82
N ARG A 221 -14.13 28.36 -4.82
CA ARG A 221 -14.42 27.89 -6.17
C ARG A 221 -14.67 26.39 -6.13
N TRP A 222 -13.79 25.61 -5.52
CA TRP A 222 -13.86 24.14 -5.51
C TRP A 222 -15.14 23.64 -4.84
N MET A 223 -15.55 24.24 -3.72
CA MET A 223 -16.82 23.95 -3.05
C MET A 223 -18.04 24.17 -3.95
N ARG A 224 -18.01 25.18 -4.82
CA ARG A 224 -19.12 25.47 -5.74
C ARG A 224 -19.17 24.54 -6.94
N ILE A 225 -18.02 24.05 -7.41
CA ILE A 225 -17.95 23.27 -8.66
C ILE A 225 -17.72 21.77 -8.44
N LYS A 226 -16.68 21.38 -7.70
CA LYS A 226 -16.21 19.99 -7.67
C LYS A 226 -16.86 19.13 -6.61
N PHE A 227 -17.24 19.73 -5.49
CA PHE A 227 -18.05 19.05 -4.47
C PHE A 227 -19.43 18.65 -5.00
N LYS A 228 -19.90 19.30 -6.07
CA LYS A 228 -21.23 19.13 -6.67
C LYS A 228 -21.28 18.20 -7.87
N THR A 229 -20.14 17.60 -8.26
CA THR A 229 -20.11 16.71 -9.43
C THR A 229 -20.97 15.47 -9.24
N PHE A 230 -21.06 14.94 -8.02
CA PHE A 230 -21.87 13.76 -7.74
C PHE A 230 -23.38 14.05 -7.72
N ASP A 231 -23.78 15.28 -7.39
CA ASP A 231 -25.18 15.69 -7.46
C ASP A 231 -25.73 15.52 -8.88
N ARG A 232 -24.93 15.91 -9.88
CA ARG A 232 -25.28 15.70 -11.30
C ARG A 232 -25.30 14.22 -11.71
N VAL A 233 -24.42 13.39 -11.16
CA VAL A 233 -24.43 11.94 -11.42
C VAL A 233 -25.68 11.29 -10.84
N LYS A 234 -26.10 11.69 -9.63
CA LYS A 234 -27.32 11.15 -8.99
C LYS A 234 -28.59 11.44 -9.80
N GLU A 235 -28.61 12.53 -10.56
CA GLU A 235 -29.71 12.93 -11.45
C GLU A 235 -29.66 12.23 -12.82
N ALA A 236 -28.56 11.57 -13.16
CA ALA A 236 -28.33 11.02 -14.49
C ALA A 236 -29.19 9.75 -14.75
N PRO A 237 -29.93 9.66 -15.88
CA PRO A 237 -30.82 8.54 -16.17
C PRO A 237 -30.15 7.16 -16.16
N ASP A 238 -28.89 7.11 -16.60
CA ASP A 238 -28.03 5.93 -16.61
C ASP A 238 -27.65 5.48 -15.19
N TYR A 239 -27.34 6.42 -14.30
CA TYR A 239 -27.06 6.12 -12.89
C TYR A 239 -28.32 5.65 -12.13
N ILE A 240 -29.46 6.29 -12.38
CA ILE A 240 -30.75 5.95 -11.76
C ILE A 240 -31.18 4.54 -12.19
N ALA A 241 -31.14 4.26 -13.50
CA ALA A 241 -31.50 2.96 -14.06
C ALA A 241 -30.44 1.87 -13.82
N GLY A 242 -29.19 2.26 -13.54
CA GLY A 242 -28.07 1.36 -13.34
C GLY A 242 -28.20 0.51 -12.07
N ASN A 243 -27.67 -0.72 -12.15
CA ASN A 243 -27.52 -1.60 -10.98
C ASN A 243 -26.32 -1.18 -10.10
N ASP A 244 -26.10 -1.87 -8.99
CA ASP A 244 -25.01 -1.55 -8.06
C ASP A 244 -23.63 -1.61 -8.72
N ALA A 245 -23.39 -2.56 -9.63
CA ALA A 245 -22.13 -2.66 -10.35
C ALA A 245 -21.91 -1.43 -11.25
N TYR A 246 -22.96 -0.95 -11.93
CA TYR A 246 -22.92 0.26 -12.72
C TYR A 246 -22.62 1.48 -11.85
N ARG A 247 -23.37 1.67 -10.76
CA ARG A 247 -23.20 2.82 -9.85
C ARG A 247 -21.79 2.88 -9.27
N LYS A 248 -21.23 1.74 -8.88
CA LYS A 248 -19.85 1.64 -8.38
C LYS A 248 -18.81 2.20 -9.34
N THR A 249 -19.03 2.11 -10.65
CA THR A 249 -18.10 2.69 -11.64
C THR A 249 -18.10 4.21 -11.61
N CYS A 250 -19.26 4.83 -11.35
CA CYS A 250 -19.39 6.27 -11.18
C CYS A 250 -18.76 6.74 -9.86
N LEU A 251 -18.93 5.95 -8.79
CA LEU A 251 -18.40 6.28 -7.47
C LEU A 251 -16.87 6.42 -7.47
N LYS A 252 -16.15 5.63 -8.27
CA LYS A 252 -14.68 5.70 -8.40
C LYS A 252 -14.17 7.12 -8.69
N CYS A 253 -14.91 7.90 -9.49
CA CYS A 253 -14.48 9.22 -9.96
C CYS A 253 -15.26 10.38 -9.31
N HIS A 254 -16.47 10.13 -8.84
CA HIS A 254 -17.37 11.17 -8.33
C HIS A 254 -17.52 11.16 -6.81
N THR A 255 -16.71 10.38 -6.10
CA THR A 255 -16.63 10.42 -4.63
C THR A 255 -15.18 10.52 -4.19
N THR A 256 -14.99 10.79 -2.90
CA THR A 256 -13.65 10.91 -2.31
C THR A 256 -13.34 9.68 -1.47
N GLY A 257 -12.15 9.10 -1.70
CA GLY A 257 -11.68 7.93 -0.97
C GLY A 257 -12.50 6.67 -1.23
N TYR A 258 -12.86 6.42 -2.49
CA TYR A 258 -13.54 5.19 -2.89
C TYR A 258 -12.59 3.98 -2.79
N ASP A 259 -13.02 2.94 -2.08
CA ASP A 259 -12.30 1.67 -1.93
C ASP A 259 -13.00 0.59 -2.75
N GLU A 260 -12.34 0.10 -3.80
CA GLU A 260 -12.90 -0.91 -4.70
C GLU A 260 -13.17 -2.25 -4.00
N SER A 261 -12.42 -2.58 -2.95
CA SER A 261 -12.58 -3.85 -2.24
C SER A 261 -13.86 -3.89 -1.41
N THR A 262 -14.29 -2.74 -0.90
CA THR A 262 -15.50 -2.62 -0.06
C THR A 262 -16.67 -1.99 -0.82
N GLY A 263 -16.41 -1.30 -1.93
CA GLY A 263 -17.39 -0.51 -2.66
C GLY A 263 -17.88 0.74 -1.92
N LYS A 264 -17.16 1.19 -0.89
CA LYS A 264 -17.51 2.35 -0.06
C LYS A 264 -16.60 3.53 -0.37
N TYR A 265 -17.07 4.73 -0.06
CA TYR A 265 -16.30 5.97 -0.16
C TYR A 265 -16.33 6.72 1.19
N SER A 266 -15.42 7.68 1.34
CA SER A 266 -15.26 8.45 2.58
C SER A 266 -16.10 9.73 2.60
N GLU A 267 -16.27 10.39 1.45
CA GLU A 267 -17.09 11.60 1.32
C GLU A 267 -17.76 11.68 -0.06
N GLU A 268 -19.02 12.17 -0.11
CA GLU A 268 -19.71 12.42 -1.37
C GLU A 268 -19.04 13.59 -2.14
N GLY A 269 -18.96 13.44 -3.47
CA GLY A 269 -18.35 14.43 -4.34
C GLY A 269 -16.82 14.34 -4.40
N VAL A 270 -16.24 15.12 -5.30
CA VAL A 270 -14.78 15.24 -5.47
C VAL A 270 -14.28 16.35 -4.55
N THR A 271 -14.00 16.00 -3.29
CA THR A 271 -13.62 16.95 -2.24
C THR A 271 -12.11 17.16 -2.20
N CYS A 272 -11.59 17.76 -1.13
CA CYS A 272 -10.16 18.13 -1.01
C CYS A 272 -9.25 16.90 -1.17
N GLU A 273 -9.60 15.81 -0.50
CA GLU A 273 -8.78 14.60 -0.40
C GLU A 273 -8.84 13.73 -1.67
N ALA A 274 -9.76 14.02 -2.60
CA ALA A 274 -9.77 13.37 -3.91
C ALA A 274 -8.54 13.75 -4.75
N CYS A 275 -7.97 14.95 -4.51
CA CYS A 275 -6.75 15.40 -5.17
C CYS A 275 -5.53 15.32 -4.27
N HIS A 276 -5.68 15.69 -3.00
CA HIS A 276 -4.56 15.74 -2.06
C HIS A 276 -4.24 14.40 -1.39
N GLY A 277 -5.06 13.37 -1.60
CA GLY A 277 -4.97 12.09 -0.90
C GLY A 277 -5.55 12.16 0.51
N ALA A 278 -5.51 11.04 1.22
CA ALA A 278 -5.99 10.92 2.59
C ALA A 278 -5.27 11.89 3.55
N GLY A 279 -6.04 12.65 4.32
CA GLY A 279 -5.57 13.79 5.10
C GLY A 279 -5.02 13.49 6.46
N GLU A 280 -5.05 12.24 6.92
CA GLU A 280 -4.50 11.82 8.22
C GLU A 280 -3.14 12.46 8.53
N VAL A 281 -2.17 12.27 7.64
CA VAL A 281 -0.78 12.64 7.90
C VAL A 281 -0.53 14.13 7.71
N PHE A 282 -0.98 14.71 6.60
CA PHE A 282 -0.73 16.13 6.35
C PHE A 282 -1.55 17.04 7.28
N SER A 283 -2.78 16.64 7.64
CA SER A 283 -3.57 17.41 8.61
C SER A 283 -3.00 17.30 10.02
N TYR A 284 -2.43 16.15 10.40
CA TYR A 284 -1.70 16.01 11.66
C TYR A 284 -0.56 17.02 11.77
N PHE A 285 0.28 17.14 10.73
CA PHE A 285 1.35 18.14 10.73
C PHE A 285 0.82 19.58 10.86
N MET A 286 -0.31 19.88 10.23
CA MET A 286 -0.95 21.20 10.36
C MET A 286 -1.45 21.44 11.79
N ASP A 287 -2.07 20.43 12.42
CA ASP A 287 -2.62 20.51 13.78
C ASP A 287 -1.53 20.76 14.84
N ILE A 288 -0.33 20.19 14.65
CA ILE A 288 0.80 20.36 15.59
C ILE A 288 1.69 21.57 15.29
N GLY A 289 1.23 22.50 14.44
CA GLY A 289 1.97 23.73 14.10
C GLY A 289 3.13 23.52 13.11
N LYS A 290 3.21 22.37 12.45
CA LYS A 290 4.18 22.06 11.38
C LYS A 290 3.53 22.11 9.99
N ALA A 291 2.70 23.11 9.74
CA ALA A 291 1.99 23.27 8.47
C ALA A 291 2.88 23.17 7.20
N PRO A 292 4.14 23.66 7.18
CA PRO A 292 5.03 23.47 6.02
C PRO A 292 5.30 21.99 5.69
N GLU A 293 5.41 21.11 6.69
CA GLU A 293 5.59 19.66 6.47
C GLU A 293 4.32 19.04 5.89
N GLY A 294 3.15 19.40 6.44
CA GLY A 294 1.87 18.97 5.88
C GLY A 294 1.67 19.43 4.43
N GLN A 295 2.10 20.67 4.11
CA GLN A 295 2.01 21.22 2.76
C GLN A 295 2.85 20.41 1.74
N LYS A 296 4.05 19.96 2.12
CA LYS A 296 4.89 19.11 1.24
C LYS A 296 4.12 17.86 0.83
N ILE A 297 3.52 17.16 1.81
CA ILE A 297 2.75 15.93 1.58
C ILE A 297 1.49 16.20 0.76
N ALA A 298 0.74 17.24 1.10
CA ALA A 298 -0.50 17.58 0.40
C ALA A 298 -0.27 17.91 -1.09
N LYS A 299 0.90 18.46 -1.45
CA LYS A 299 1.24 18.81 -2.84
C LYS A 299 1.63 17.62 -3.71
N VAL A 300 2.14 16.54 -3.12
CA VAL A 300 2.56 15.34 -3.88
C VAL A 300 1.39 14.82 -4.70
N GLY A 301 1.58 14.56 -5.98
CA GLY A 301 0.54 14.01 -6.84
C GLY A 301 -0.53 14.99 -7.32
N THR A 302 -0.35 16.30 -7.08
CA THR A 302 -1.19 17.33 -7.71
C THR A 302 -0.64 17.71 -9.10
N TYR A 303 -1.43 18.44 -9.89
CA TYR A 303 -1.10 18.81 -11.28
C TYR A 303 0.33 19.38 -11.41
N GLY A 304 1.12 18.83 -12.35
CA GLY A 304 2.52 19.21 -12.57
C GLY A 304 3.55 18.44 -11.75
N THR A 305 3.12 17.43 -10.98
CA THR A 305 4.01 16.44 -10.36
C THR A 305 4.00 15.13 -11.14
N ALA A 306 4.93 14.22 -10.84
CA ALA A 306 5.09 12.94 -11.54
C ALA A 306 3.78 12.11 -11.56
N PHE A 307 3.00 12.18 -10.47
CA PHE A 307 1.65 11.60 -10.41
C PHE A 307 0.57 12.62 -10.84
N ASN A 308 -0.18 12.28 -11.90
CA ASN A 308 -1.28 13.08 -12.42
C ASN A 308 -2.63 12.60 -11.87
N ILE A 309 -3.08 13.16 -10.75
CA ILE A 309 -4.38 12.81 -10.14
C ILE A 309 -5.61 13.10 -11.03
N CYS A 310 -5.46 13.89 -12.09
CA CYS A 310 -6.55 14.16 -13.03
C CYS A 310 -6.84 12.94 -13.93
N GLY A 311 -5.80 12.22 -14.34
CA GLY A 311 -5.85 11.13 -15.33
C GLY A 311 -6.80 9.99 -14.99
N PRO A 312 -6.78 9.45 -13.75
CA PRO A 312 -7.67 8.35 -13.35
C PRO A 312 -9.16 8.63 -13.54
N CYS A 313 -9.58 9.90 -13.47
CA CYS A 313 -10.98 10.30 -13.67
C CYS A 313 -11.23 10.82 -15.09
N HIS A 314 -10.34 11.68 -15.60
CA HIS A 314 -10.50 12.36 -16.88
C HIS A 314 -9.91 11.56 -18.05
N HIS A 315 -10.38 10.32 -18.20
CA HIS A 315 -10.06 9.46 -19.32
C HIS A 315 -11.30 9.18 -20.17
N THR A 316 -11.18 9.22 -21.49
CA THR A 316 -12.32 9.08 -22.42
C THR A 316 -13.05 7.74 -22.26
N ARG A 317 -12.30 6.67 -21.96
CA ARG A 317 -12.87 5.33 -21.75
C ARG A 317 -13.76 5.20 -20.50
N ASN A 318 -13.59 6.07 -19.50
CA ASN A 318 -14.36 5.99 -18.25
C ASN A 318 -15.85 6.33 -18.43
N HIS A 319 -16.24 6.88 -19.58
CA HIS A 319 -17.63 7.25 -19.89
C HIS A 319 -18.22 6.44 -21.05
N GLU A 320 -17.50 5.47 -21.63
CA GLU A 320 -17.99 4.65 -22.76
C GLU A 320 -19.26 3.86 -22.43
N MET A 321 -19.37 3.37 -21.20
CA MET A 321 -20.57 2.69 -20.71
C MET A 321 -21.82 3.58 -20.73
N ARG A 322 -21.64 4.89 -20.56
CA ARG A 322 -22.72 5.86 -20.69
C ARG A 322 -23.11 5.98 -22.16
N LEU A 323 -22.11 6.09 -23.06
CA LEU A 323 -22.38 6.25 -24.51
C LEU A 323 -23.26 5.13 -25.01
N LYS A 324 -22.97 3.89 -24.62
CA LYS A 324 -23.80 2.71 -24.91
C LYS A 324 -25.25 2.89 -24.44
N PHE A 325 -25.44 3.24 -23.16
CA PHE A 325 -26.78 3.42 -22.58
C PHE A 325 -27.62 4.46 -23.32
N PHE A 326 -27.05 5.63 -23.62
CA PHE A 326 -27.80 6.72 -24.26
C PHE A 326 -28.04 6.48 -25.76
N GLN A 327 -27.12 5.80 -26.46
CA GLN A 327 -27.32 5.37 -27.85
C GLN A 327 -28.46 4.34 -27.95
N GLU A 328 -28.49 3.33 -27.08
CA GLU A 328 -29.55 2.32 -27.06
C GLU A 328 -30.93 2.92 -26.77
N LYS A 329 -30.99 3.99 -25.95
CA LYS A 329 -32.24 4.68 -25.61
C LYS A 329 -32.60 5.86 -26.52
N ASN A 330 -31.85 6.08 -27.60
CA ASN A 330 -32.06 7.19 -28.55
C ASN A 330 -32.26 8.55 -27.84
N SER A 331 -31.47 8.79 -26.79
CA SER A 331 -31.60 9.95 -25.89
C SER A 331 -30.69 11.11 -26.34
N PRO A 332 -31.07 12.38 -26.06
CA PRO A 332 -30.29 13.56 -26.44
C PRO A 332 -28.91 13.60 -25.75
N ASP A 333 -27.97 14.30 -26.39
CA ASP A 333 -26.53 14.39 -26.09
C ASP A 333 -26.18 15.28 -24.88
N GLU A 334 -27.19 15.91 -24.27
CA GLU A 334 -27.08 16.83 -23.13
C GLU A 334 -26.30 16.26 -21.93
N TRP A 335 -26.24 14.93 -21.79
CA TRP A 335 -25.51 14.23 -20.71
C TRP A 335 -24.00 14.00 -21.00
N PHE A 336 -23.55 14.27 -22.22
CA PHE A 336 -22.16 14.17 -22.67
C PHE A 336 -21.49 15.52 -22.89
N PHE A 337 -22.26 16.55 -23.23
CA PHE A 337 -21.77 17.91 -23.44
C PHE A 337 -22.33 18.83 -22.35
N PRO A 338 -21.61 19.03 -21.23
CA PRO A 338 -22.09 19.94 -20.19
C PRO A 338 -22.21 21.37 -20.74
N GLU A 339 -23.27 22.09 -20.36
CA GLU A 339 -23.53 23.50 -20.72
C GLU A 339 -22.40 24.49 -20.36
N HIS A 340 -21.34 24.06 -19.66
CA HIS A 340 -20.32 24.93 -19.04
C HIS A 340 -18.86 24.50 -19.32
N THR A 341 -18.56 23.92 -20.49
CA THR A 341 -17.17 23.62 -20.91
C THR A 341 -16.49 24.75 -21.68
N ARG A 342 -17.20 25.84 -22.03
CA ARG A 342 -16.52 27.02 -22.58
C ARG A 342 -15.69 27.65 -21.46
N PRO A 343 -14.35 27.69 -21.57
CA PRO A 343 -13.52 28.35 -20.57
C PRO A 343 -13.98 29.80 -20.39
N TYR A 344 -13.88 30.32 -19.17
CA TYR A 344 -14.11 31.73 -18.86
C TYR A 344 -13.48 32.58 -19.96
N LYS A 345 -14.31 33.35 -20.69
CA LYS A 345 -13.95 34.07 -21.92
C LYS A 345 -12.67 34.90 -21.71
N THR A 346 -11.50 34.36 -22.03
CA THR A 346 -10.34 35.15 -22.39
C THR A 346 -10.59 35.55 -23.84
N GLY A 347 -10.99 36.81 -24.02
CA GLY A 347 -11.54 37.31 -25.27
C GLY A 347 -10.68 36.93 -26.46
N LEU A 348 -11.22 36.08 -27.33
CA LEU A 348 -11.02 36.05 -28.78
C LEU A 348 -11.89 34.94 -29.35
N MET A 349 -12.63 35.32 -30.40
CA MET A 349 -13.35 34.51 -31.37
C MET A 349 -14.82 34.11 -31.10
N GLU A 350 -15.65 34.80 -31.90
CA GLU A 350 -16.80 34.36 -32.67
C GLU A 350 -17.98 33.66 -31.97
N LYS A 351 -19.11 34.38 -31.98
CA LYS A 351 -20.45 33.84 -31.84
C LYS A 351 -20.67 32.78 -32.92
N LYS A 352 -20.48 31.49 -32.60
CA LYS A 352 -21.27 30.45 -33.24
C LYS A 352 -22.66 30.48 -32.63
N GLU A 353 -23.65 30.72 -33.49
CA GLU A 353 -25.08 30.54 -33.20
C GLU A 353 -25.33 29.11 -32.71
N ALA A 354 -26.36 28.96 -31.88
CA ALA A 354 -26.80 27.68 -31.34
C ALA A 354 -27.17 26.72 -32.47
N SER A 355 -26.23 25.84 -32.84
CA SER A 355 -26.52 24.65 -33.62
C SER A 355 -27.31 23.66 -32.74
N GLY A 356 -28.28 22.97 -33.34
CA GLY A 356 -29.10 21.94 -32.67
C GLY A 356 -28.27 20.79 -32.07
N PRO A 357 -28.95 19.79 -31.47
CA PRO A 357 -28.29 18.72 -30.70
C PRO A 357 -27.17 18.06 -31.51
N GLU A 358 -25.98 17.95 -30.91
CA GLU A 358 -24.84 17.33 -31.58
C GLU A 358 -25.03 15.80 -31.57
N PRO A 359 -24.73 15.11 -32.68
CA PRO A 359 -24.84 13.65 -32.70
C PRO A 359 -23.85 13.04 -31.71
N LEU A 360 -24.30 12.06 -30.92
CA LEU A 360 -23.45 11.32 -29.99
C LEU A 360 -22.21 10.73 -30.71
N PRO A 361 -21.02 10.75 -30.07
CA PRO A 361 -19.83 10.09 -30.62
C PRO A 361 -20.11 8.61 -30.92
N LYS A 362 -19.71 8.13 -32.10
CA LYS A 362 -19.82 6.70 -32.43
C LYS A 362 -18.82 5.88 -31.63
N ILE A 363 -19.25 4.71 -31.16
CA ILE A 363 -18.34 3.71 -30.59
C ILE A 363 -17.60 3.07 -31.76
N PHE A 364 -16.26 3.13 -31.75
CA PHE A 364 -15.40 2.46 -32.74
C PHE A 364 -14.90 1.13 -32.20
#